data_AF-A0A976FK68-F1
#
_entry.id   AF-A0A976FK68-F1
#
_cell.length_a   1.000
_cell.length_b   1.000
_cell.length_c   1.000
_cell.angle_alpha   90.00
_cell.angle_beta   90.00
_cell.angle_gamma   90.00
#
_symmetry.space_group_name_H-M   'P 1'
#
loop_
_entity.id
_entity.type
_entity.pdbx_description
1 polymer ?
#
loop_
_entity_poly.entity_id
_entity_poly.type
_entity_poly.pdbx_seq_one_letter_code
_entity_poly.pdbx_strand_id
1 'polypeptide(L)'
;MSGYKILQKAFEKAKYHKGVTSMTVDQVCDQILESYPKSELELGGKEHLRSFVSSYLQEDTAAFDRVEDATSLVPAYKMKPLLAASDIKKSVSINPVLKPEENGTSGQKKQKITA
;
A
#
# COMPACT_ATOMS: atom_id res chain seq x y z
N MET A 1 -18.28 -16.61 -3.25
CA MET A 1 -16.89 -16.48 -3.76
C MET A 1 -16.08 -15.82 -2.65
N SER A 2 -14.99 -16.40 -2.14
CA SER A 2 -14.23 -15.79 -1.02
C SER A 2 -13.50 -14.52 -1.48
N GLY A 3 -13.44 -13.48 -0.62
CA GLY A 3 -12.84 -12.18 -0.96
C GLY A 3 -11.39 -12.27 -1.45
N TYR A 4 -10.59 -13.18 -0.89
CA TYR A 4 -9.25 -13.51 -1.41
C TYR A 4 -9.23 -13.79 -2.92
N LYS A 5 -10.17 -14.60 -3.43
CA LYS A 5 -10.23 -14.96 -4.86
C LYS A 5 -10.52 -13.75 -5.73
N ILE A 6 -11.31 -12.81 -5.22
CA ILE A 6 -11.67 -11.58 -5.93
C ILE A 6 -10.44 -10.68 -6.05
N LEU A 7 -9.73 -10.45 -4.94
CA LEU A 7 -8.48 -9.69 -4.94
C LEU A 7 -7.41 -10.37 -5.80
N GLN A 8 -7.21 -11.68 -5.63
CA GLN A 8 -6.26 -12.44 -6.43
C GLN A 8 -6.55 -12.27 -7.93
N LYS A 9 -7.80 -12.42 -8.36
CA LYS A 9 -8.16 -12.26 -9.77
C LYS A 9 -7.85 -10.86 -10.28
N ALA A 10 -8.12 -9.83 -9.48
CA ALA A 10 -7.84 -8.45 -9.85
C ALA A 10 -6.33 -8.21 -10.04
N PHE A 11 -5.50 -8.68 -9.11
CA PHE A 11 -4.04 -8.59 -9.24
C PHE A 11 -3.50 -9.42 -10.42
N GLU A 12 -4.02 -10.63 -10.64
CA GLU A 12 -3.67 -11.44 -11.82
C GLU A 12 -4.03 -10.70 -13.12
N LYS A 13 -5.22 -10.12 -13.20
CA LYS A 13 -5.67 -9.36 -14.38
C LYS A 13 -4.81 -8.13 -14.62
N ALA A 14 -4.48 -7.38 -13.58
CA ALA A 14 -3.62 -6.20 -13.69
C ALA A 14 -2.20 -6.57 -14.14
N LYS A 15 -1.65 -7.67 -13.61
CA LYS A 15 -0.34 -8.17 -14.01
C LYS A 15 -0.31 -8.61 -15.47
N TYR A 16 -1.31 -9.39 -15.91
CA TYR A 16 -1.34 -9.93 -17.27
C TYR A 16 -1.69 -8.90 -18.35
N HIS A 17 -2.64 -7.98 -18.07
CA HIS A 17 -3.13 -7.04 -19.09
C HIS A 17 -2.44 -5.67 -19.04
N LYS A 18 -2.07 -5.19 -17.84
CA LYS A 18 -1.49 -3.86 -17.66
C LYS A 18 0.00 -3.92 -17.26
N GLY A 19 0.55 -5.11 -17.00
CA GLY A 19 1.93 -5.27 -16.51
C GLY A 19 2.14 -4.73 -15.08
N VAL A 20 1.06 -4.37 -14.38
CA VAL A 20 1.11 -3.71 -13.07
C VAL A 20 1.18 -4.75 -11.97
N THR A 21 2.25 -4.72 -11.17
CA THR A 21 2.48 -5.69 -10.08
C THR A 21 2.08 -5.15 -8.70
N SER A 22 1.94 -3.83 -8.58
CA SER A 22 1.57 -3.13 -7.35
C SER A 22 0.44 -2.14 -7.62
N MET A 23 -0.60 -2.15 -6.80
CA MET A 23 -1.81 -1.34 -6.98
C MET A 23 -2.26 -0.74 -5.65
N THR A 24 -2.81 0.47 -5.69
CA THR A 24 -3.48 1.06 -4.53
C THR A 24 -4.85 0.41 -4.30
N VAL A 25 -5.43 0.60 -3.11
CA VAL A 25 -6.78 0.10 -2.79
C VAL A 25 -7.81 0.52 -3.85
N ASP A 26 -7.72 1.76 -4.32
CA ASP A 26 -8.63 2.31 -5.33
C ASP A 26 -8.48 1.59 -6.67
N GLN A 27 -7.23 1.37 -7.10
CA GLN A 27 -6.91 0.64 -8.33
C GLN A 27 -7.37 -0.83 -8.26
N VAL A 28 -7.24 -1.47 -7.09
CA VAL A 28 -7.75 -2.84 -6.88
C VAL A 28 -9.27 -2.86 -6.98
N CYS A 29 -9.98 -1.89 -6.38
CA CYS A 29 -11.43 -1.79 -6.48
C CYS A 29 -11.88 -1.61 -7.93
N ASP A 30 -11.24 -0.71 -8.68
CA ASP A 30 -11.56 -0.48 -10.09
C ASP A 30 -11.37 -1.77 -10.90
N GLN A 31 -10.25 -2.48 -10.68
CA GLN A 31 -9.96 -3.72 -11.38
C GLN A 31 -10.92 -4.88 -11.03
N ILE A 32 -11.45 -4.89 -9.81
CA ILE A 32 -12.51 -5.81 -9.41
C ILE A 32 -13.82 -5.49 -10.15
N LEU A 33 -14.19 -4.22 -10.24
CA LEU A 33 -15.39 -3.77 -10.95
C LEU A 33 -15.28 -4.02 -12.46
N GLU A 34 -14.09 -3.79 -13.05
CA GLU A 34 -13.80 -4.12 -14.45
C GLU A 34 -13.92 -5.63 -14.72
N SER A 35 -13.43 -6.47 -13.79
CA SER A 35 -13.45 -7.93 -13.94
C SER A 35 -14.81 -8.55 -13.59
N TYR A 36 -15.56 -7.90 -12.71
CA TYR A 36 -16.83 -8.39 -12.16
C TYR A 36 -17.85 -7.25 -12.04
N PRO A 37 -18.47 -6.82 -13.15
CA PRO A 37 -19.46 -5.73 -13.13
C PRO A 37 -20.72 -6.08 -12.32
N LYS A 38 -21.00 -7.38 -12.10
CA LYS A 38 -22.09 -7.85 -11.23
C LYS A 38 -21.75 -7.79 -9.74
N SER A 39 -20.46 -7.72 -9.41
CA SER A 39 -20.01 -7.73 -8.01
C SER A 39 -20.31 -6.44 -7.28
N GLU A 40 -20.61 -5.32 -7.95
CA GLU A 40 -21.07 -4.11 -7.27
C GLU A 40 -22.34 -4.37 -6.44
N LEU A 41 -23.30 -5.12 -7.01
CA LEU A 41 -24.54 -5.48 -6.32
C LEU A 41 -24.31 -6.54 -5.22
N GLU A 42 -23.39 -7.49 -5.45
CA GLU A 42 -23.11 -8.58 -4.51
C GLU A 42 -22.19 -8.18 -3.35
N LEU A 43 -21.31 -7.19 -3.54
CA LEU A 43 -20.32 -6.74 -2.56
C LEU A 43 -20.80 -5.53 -1.74
N GLY A 44 -22.04 -5.07 -1.94
CA GLY A 44 -22.63 -3.96 -1.17
C GLY A 44 -22.21 -2.56 -1.67
N GLY A 45 -21.82 -2.44 -2.94
CA GLY A 45 -21.43 -1.18 -3.57
C GLY A 45 -19.94 -0.83 -3.47
N LYS A 46 -19.54 0.21 -4.20
CA LYS A 46 -18.13 0.64 -4.32
C LYS A 46 -17.51 1.08 -2.98
N GLU A 47 -18.28 1.72 -2.11
CA GLU A 47 -17.81 2.14 -0.78
C GLU A 47 -17.49 0.94 0.11
N HIS A 48 -18.37 -0.06 0.12
CA HIS A 48 -18.18 -1.27 0.89
C HIS A 48 -17.00 -2.10 0.35
N LEU A 49 -16.90 -2.22 -0.98
CA LEU A 49 -15.76 -2.85 -1.65
C LEU A 49 -14.43 -2.19 -1.24
N ARG A 50 -14.38 -0.85 -1.22
CA ARG A 50 -13.17 -0.13 -0.82
C ARG A 50 -12.77 -0.40 0.63
N SER A 51 -13.74 -0.36 1.54
CA SER A 51 -13.51 -0.66 2.95
C SER A 51 -13.04 -2.11 3.15
N PHE A 52 -13.69 -3.05 2.44
CA PHE A 52 -13.34 -4.46 2.42
C PHE A 52 -11.92 -4.69 1.92
N VAL A 53 -11.57 -4.16 0.74
CA VAL A 53 -10.24 -4.31 0.15
C VAL A 53 -9.17 -3.69 1.05
N SER A 54 -9.42 -2.50 1.61
CA SER A 54 -8.47 -1.86 2.54
C SER A 54 -8.23 -2.75 3.77
N SER A 55 -9.30 -3.19 4.43
CA SER A 55 -9.21 -4.02 5.63
C SER A 55 -8.51 -5.34 5.34
N TYR A 56 -8.85 -5.98 4.21
CA TYR A 56 -8.30 -7.27 3.82
C TYR A 56 -6.81 -7.21 3.47
N LEU A 57 -6.39 -6.18 2.73
CA LEU A 57 -4.97 -5.97 2.40
C LEU A 57 -4.13 -5.65 3.63
N GLN A 58 -4.73 -5.03 4.65
CA GLN A 58 -4.08 -4.73 5.92
C GLN A 58 -4.04 -5.95 6.87
N GLU A 59 -5.09 -6.78 6.86
CA GLU A 59 -5.19 -7.98 7.69
C GLU A 59 -4.30 -9.12 7.16
N ASP A 60 -4.33 -9.36 5.85
CA ASP A 60 -3.61 -10.46 5.22
C ASP A 60 -2.21 -10.04 4.73
N THR A 61 -1.31 -9.78 5.68
CA THR A 61 0.10 -9.46 5.38
C THR A 61 0.91 -10.68 4.91
N ALA A 62 0.30 -11.87 4.93
CA ALA A 62 0.90 -13.12 4.49
C ALA A 62 0.86 -13.26 2.97
N ALA A 63 -0.28 -12.91 2.35
CA ALA A 63 -0.44 -12.92 0.90
C ALA A 63 -0.23 -11.54 0.25
N PHE A 64 -0.33 -10.44 1.00
CA PHE A 64 -0.11 -9.09 0.46
C PHE A 64 1.06 -8.39 1.17
N ASP A 65 1.81 -7.62 0.39
CA ASP A 65 2.92 -6.81 0.85
C ASP A 65 2.59 -5.34 0.59
N ARG A 66 2.67 -4.51 1.63
CA ARG A 66 2.50 -3.07 1.51
C ARG A 66 3.78 -2.45 0.97
N VAL A 67 3.67 -1.76 -0.15
CA VAL A 67 4.73 -0.98 -0.78
C VAL A 67 4.46 0.48 -0.46
N GLU A 68 5.30 1.05 0.39
CA GLU A 68 5.29 2.49 0.65
C GLU A 68 6.21 3.17 -0.36
N ASP A 69 5.61 4.00 -1.20
CA ASP A 69 6.36 4.83 -2.13
C ASP A 69 6.61 6.18 -1.47
N ALA A 70 7.88 6.58 -1.32
CA ALA A 70 8.26 7.80 -0.61
C ALA A 70 7.69 9.08 -1.27
N THR A 71 7.19 8.98 -2.49
CA THR A 71 6.58 10.09 -3.24
C THR A 71 5.06 10.11 -3.18
N SER A 72 4.43 9.05 -2.65
CA SER A 72 2.99 8.84 -2.75
C SER A 72 2.34 8.78 -1.37
N LEU A 73 1.35 9.64 -1.14
CA LEU A 73 0.58 9.68 0.11
C LEU A 73 -0.35 8.45 0.29
N VAL A 74 -0.44 7.60 -0.73
CA VAL A 74 -1.36 6.46 -0.78
C VAL A 74 -0.56 5.15 -0.82
N PRO A 75 -0.75 4.23 0.14
CA PRO A 75 -0.03 2.97 0.16
C PRO A 75 -0.45 2.09 -1.03
N ALA A 76 0.55 1.55 -1.72
CA ALA A 76 0.36 0.53 -2.74
C ALA A 76 0.51 -0.86 -2.12
N TYR A 77 -0.10 -1.86 -2.75
CA TYR A 77 -0.04 -3.24 -2.31
C TYR A 77 0.34 -4.12 -3.47
N LYS A 78 1.19 -5.11 -3.22
CA LYS A 78 1.52 -6.17 -4.17
C LYS A 78 1.14 -7.52 -3.59
N MET A 79 0.66 -8.41 -4.43
CA MET A 79 0.37 -9.77 -4.02
C MET A 79 1.66 -10.59 -4.00
N LYS A 80 1.98 -11.21 -2.87
CA LYS A 80 3.11 -12.12 -2.73
C LYS A 80 2.82 -13.36 -3.58
N PRO A 81 3.78 -13.81 -4.41
CA PRO A 81 3.63 -15.09 -5.06
C PRO A 81 3.49 -16.16 -3.97
N LEU A 82 2.37 -16.89 -3.98
CA LEU A 82 2.24 -18.15 -3.25
C LEU A 82 3.25 -19.13 -3.87
N LEU A 83 4.48 -19.09 -3.36
CA LEU A 83 5.63 -19.94 -3.66
C LEU A 83 5.43 -20.92 -4.83
N ALA A 84 5.89 -20.52 -6.02
CA ALA A 84 7.11 -21.18 -6.46
C ALA A 84 8.26 -20.38 -5.85
N ALA A 85 9.03 -21.01 -4.97
CA ALA A 85 10.22 -20.43 -4.38
C ALA A 85 11.18 -19.94 -5.48
N SER A 86 11.31 -18.62 -5.64
CA SER A 86 12.38 -17.83 -6.27
C SER A 86 11.76 -16.45 -6.55
N ASP A 87 11.96 -15.45 -5.71
CA ASP A 87 13.15 -14.63 -5.80
C ASP A 87 13.46 -14.03 -4.42
N ILE A 88 14.51 -14.56 -3.81
CA ILE A 88 15.24 -13.85 -2.77
C ILE A 88 15.95 -12.69 -3.46
N LYS A 89 15.33 -11.52 -3.49
CA LYS A 89 16.06 -10.24 -3.57
C LYS A 89 15.60 -9.31 -2.46
N LYS A 90 16.11 -9.65 -1.27
CA LYS A 90 16.73 -8.74 -0.30
C LYS A 90 16.67 -7.26 -0.70
N SER A 91 15.58 -6.57 -0.39
CA SER A 91 15.65 -5.13 -0.12
C SER A 91 16.15 -4.98 1.31
N VAL A 92 17.46 -4.79 1.42
CA VAL A 92 18.14 -4.50 2.67
C VAL A 92 17.48 -3.28 3.31
N SER A 93 16.86 -3.47 4.47
CA SER A 93 16.55 -2.39 5.38
C SER A 93 17.87 -1.89 5.93
N ILE A 94 18.27 -0.69 5.50
CA ILE A 94 19.22 0.13 6.25
C ILE A 94 18.42 1.24 6.91
N ASN A 95 18.00 1.00 8.15
CA ASN A 95 17.90 2.10 9.09
C ASN A 95 19.33 2.63 9.32
N PRO A 96 19.50 3.95 9.43
CA PRO A 96 20.04 4.38 10.70
C PRO A 96 19.25 5.54 11.31
N VAL A 97 19.00 5.35 12.61
CA VAL A 97 19.24 6.32 13.68
C VAL A 97 18.28 7.52 13.80
N LEU A 98 17.35 7.35 14.74
CA LEU A 98 17.17 8.21 15.92
C LEU A 98 17.77 9.64 15.84
N LYS A 99 16.87 10.64 15.79
CA LYS A 99 16.96 11.83 16.64
C LYS A 99 15.60 12.54 16.73
N PRO A 100 15.05 12.76 17.94
CA PRO A 100 13.98 13.71 18.18
C PRO A 100 14.60 15.07 18.54
N GLU A 101 14.12 16.16 17.94
CA GLU A 101 14.24 17.53 18.47
C GLU A 101 13.20 18.37 17.69
N GLU A 102 12.01 18.56 18.23
CA GLU A 102 11.65 19.57 19.24
C GLU A 102 11.60 21.00 18.63
N ASN A 103 10.37 21.41 18.36
CA ASN A 103 9.78 22.70 18.75
C ASN A 103 10.44 24.02 18.28
N GLY A 104 9.77 24.65 17.31
CA GLY A 104 9.13 25.96 17.49
C GLY A 104 9.86 27.10 18.22
N THR A 105 10.11 28.15 17.43
CA THR A 105 9.92 29.59 17.75
C THR A 105 10.97 30.36 18.58
N SER A 106 11.35 31.51 17.98
CA SER A 106 11.58 32.82 18.62
C SER A 106 12.97 33.14 19.21
N GLY A 107 13.58 34.20 18.67
CA GLY A 107 13.83 35.38 19.50
C GLY A 107 15.20 35.54 20.17
N GLN A 108 15.94 36.51 19.63
CA GLN A 108 16.68 37.57 20.35
C GLN A 108 18.16 37.35 20.78
N LYS A 109 18.94 38.34 20.30
CA LYS A 109 19.99 39.13 20.96
C LYS A 109 21.40 38.54 21.11
N LYS A 110 22.21 38.84 20.09
CA LYS A 110 23.67 38.88 20.14
C LYS A 110 24.13 40.19 20.81
N GLN A 111 24.64 40.14 22.04
CA GLN A 111 25.55 41.15 22.60
C GLN A 111 26.12 40.67 23.95
N LYS A 112 27.45 40.44 24.02
CA LYS A 112 28.34 41.09 25.00
C LYS A 112 29.82 40.79 24.71
N ILE A 113 30.52 41.89 24.42
CA ILE A 113 31.94 42.22 24.62
C ILE A 113 32.62 41.66 25.89
N THR A 114 33.95 41.49 25.84
CA THR A 114 34.96 41.71 26.92
C THR A 114 36.32 41.67 26.20
N ALA A 115 37.03 42.80 25.99
CA ALA A 115 37.89 43.54 26.92
C ALA A 115 39.09 42.70 27.39
#